data_AF-A0A961JJX7-F1
#
_entry.id   AF-A0A961JJX7-F1
#
_cell.length_a   1.000
_cell.length_b   1.000
_cell.length_c   1.000
_cell.angle_alpha   90.00
_cell.angle_beta   90.00
_cell.angle_gamma   90.00
#
_symmetry.space_group_name_H-M   'P 1'
#
loop_
_entity.id
_entity.type
_entity.pdbx_description
1 polymer ?
#
loop_
_entity_poly.entity_id
_entity_poly.type
_entity_poly.pdbx_seq_one_letter_code
_entity_poly.pdbx_strand_id
1 'polypeptide(L)' 'MGFDLDALRAAVASHGRVARVVVAAVQGSAPREVGAAMLVWDGGQSGTIGGGAL' A
#
# COMPACT_ATOMS: atom_id res chain seq x y z
N MET A 1 10.54 -8.44 5.20
CA MET A 1 9.41 -7.64 4.66
C MET A 1 9.63 -7.49 3.18
N GLY A 2 8.99 -8.34 2.38
CA GLY A 2 9.18 -8.42 0.93
C GLY A 2 7.90 -8.02 0.18
N PHE A 3 7.98 -7.95 -1.14
CA PHE A 3 6.80 -7.77 -1.97
C PHE A 3 5.93 -9.03 -1.93
N ASP A 4 4.77 -8.93 -1.26
CA ASP A 4 3.79 -10.01 -1.20
C ASP A 4 3.01 -10.09 -2.53
N LEU A 5 3.48 -10.96 -3.41
CA LEU A 5 2.91 -11.16 -4.73
C LEU A 5 1.53 -11.83 -4.66
N ASP A 6 1.30 -12.72 -3.69
CA ASP A 6 0.04 -13.46 -3.58
C ASP A 6 -1.08 -12.55 -3.06
N ALA A 7 -0.79 -11.67 -2.10
CA ALA A 7 -1.73 -10.64 -1.69
C ALA A 7 -2.08 -9.68 -2.84
N LEU A 8 -1.11 -9.28 -3.67
CA LEU A 8 -1.39 -8.43 -4.82
C LEU A 8 -2.25 -9.16 -5.87
N ARG A 9 -1.95 -10.43 -6.16
CA ARG A 9 -2.75 -11.24 -7.07
C ARG A 9 -4.19 -11.37 -6.60
N ALA A 10 -4.39 -11.62 -5.31
CA ALA A 10 -5.72 -11.70 -4.71
C ALA A 10 -6.49 -10.38 -4.85
N ALA A 11 -5.82 -9.23 -4.59
CA ALA A 11 -6.43 -7.92 -4.75
C ALA A 11 -6.79 -7.61 -6.21
N VAL A 12 -5.91 -7.94 -7.17
CA VAL A 12 -6.20 -7.77 -8.60
C VAL A 12 -7.35 -8.66 -9.06
N ALA A 13 -7.40 -9.91 -8.60
CA ALA A 13 -8.49 -10.82 -8.92
C ALA A 13 -9.83 -10.33 -8.36
N SER A 14 -9.83 -9.74 -7.16
CA SER A 14 -11.05 -9.30 -6.46
C SER A 14 -11.55 -7.92 -6.90
N HIS A 15 -10.64 -7.01 -7.26
CA HIS A 15 -10.95 -5.58 -7.47
C HIS A 15 -10.57 -5.07 -8.87
N GLY A 16 -9.98 -5.92 -9.71
CA GLY A 16 -9.51 -5.54 -11.04
C GLY A 16 -8.23 -4.69 -10.96
N ARG A 17 -8.32 -3.41 -11.34
CA ARG A 17 -7.13 -2.54 -11.39
C ARG A 17 -6.73 -2.11 -9.98
N VAL A 18 -5.51 -2.45 -9.59
CA VAL A 18 -4.92 -2.11 -8.29
C VAL A 18 -3.65 -1.29 -8.47
N ALA A 19 -3.51 -0.21 -7.72
CA ALA A 19 -2.27 0.53 -7.55
C ALA A 19 -1.61 0.13 -6.22
N ARG A 20 -0.29 -0.05 -6.23
CA ARG A 20 0.50 -0.29 -5.02
C ARG A 20 1.35 0.95 -4.72
N VAL A 21 1.15 1.51 -3.53
CA VAL A 21 1.92 2.64 -3.02
C VAL A 21 2.90 2.12 -1.96
N VAL A 22 4.14 2.60 -2.00
CA VAL A 22 5.20 2.21 -1.07
C VAL A 22 5.94 3.44 -0.61
N VAL A 23 6.25 3.52 0.68
CA VAL A 23 7.19 4.51 1.21
C VAL A 23 8.59 4.11 0.77
N ALA A 24 9.10 4.77 -0.28
CA ALA A 24 10.42 4.50 -0.84
C ALA A 24 11.55 5.12 0.01
N ALA A 25 11.30 6.26 0.64
CA ALA A 25 12.22 6.96 1.51
C ALA A 25 11.45 7.83 2.51
N VAL A 26 12.09 8.14 3.63
CA VAL A 26 11.58 9.08 4.64
C VAL A 26 12.68 10.12 4.92
N GLN A 27 12.28 11.37 5.10
CA GLN A 27 13.16 12.44 5.57
C GLN A 27 12.55 13.10 6.80
N GLY A 28 13.23 13.00 7.95
CA GLY A 28 12.70 13.43 9.23
C GLY A 28 11.76 12.40 9.86
N SER A 29 10.77 12.84 10.64
CA SER A 29 9.77 11.96 11.26
C SER A 29 8.59 11.76 10.31
N ALA A 30 8.24 10.51 10.02
CA ALA A 30 7.05 10.15 9.26
C ALA A 30 6.17 9.15 10.03
N PRO A 31 4.86 9.10 9.77
CA PRO A 31 3.95 8.18 10.45
C PRO A 31 4.24 6.69 10.18
N ARG A 32 4.99 6.39 9.13
CA ARG A 32 5.38 5.04 8.69
C ARG A 32 6.81 5.04 8.16
N GLU A 33 7.47 3.91 8.36
CA GLU A 33 8.85 3.65 7.92
C GLU A 33 8.93 3.28 6.44
N VAL A 34 10.16 3.33 5.89
CA VAL A 34 10.48 2.81 4.56
C VAL A 34 10.02 1.36 4.42
N GLY A 35 9.36 1.06 3.31
CA GLY A 35 8.80 -0.26 3.01
C GLY A 35 7.35 -0.44 3.44
N ALA A 36 6.76 0.47 4.23
CA ALA A 36 5.31 0.49 4.42
C ALA A 36 4.59 0.60 3.07
N ALA A 37 3.52 -0.18 2.90
CA ALA A 37 2.82 -0.31 1.64
C ALA A 37 1.30 -0.29 1.81
N MET A 38 0.61 0.18 0.77
CA MET A 38 -0.84 0.20 0.68
C MET A 38 -1.26 -0.17 -0.75
N LEU A 39 -2.33 -0.95 -0.85
CA LEU A 39 -3.00 -1.24 -2.12
C LEU A 39 -4.24 -0.35 -2.23
N VAL A 40 -4.48 0.21 -3.40
CA VAL A 40 -5.62 1.08 -3.70
C VAL A 40 -6.29 0.60 -4.98
N TRP A 41 -7.61 0.58 -4.99
CA TRP A 41 -8.43 0.22 -6.14
C TRP A 41 -9.69 1.10 -6.18
N ASP A 42 -10.53 0.90 -7.19
CA ASP A 42 -11.78 1.65 -7.29
C ASP A 42 -12.71 1.31 -6.11
N GLY A 43 -12.99 2.30 -5.27
CA GLY A 43 -13.85 2.16 -4.10
C GLY A 43 -13.19 1.57 -2.85
N GLY A 44 -11.86 1.41 -2.78
CA GLY A 44 -11.24 0.92 -1.54
C GLY A 44 -9.71 0.87 -1.49
N GLN A 45 -9.21 0.47 -0.32
CA GLN A 45 -7.79 0.28 -0.05
C GLN A 45 -7.52 -0.78 1.01
N SER A 46 -6.29 -1.30 1.05
CA SER A 46 -5.78 -2.19 2.09
C SER A 46 -4.37 -1.81 2.50
N GLY A 47 -4.10 -1.79 3.81
CA GLY A 47 -2.85 -1.28 4.39
C GLY A 47 -2.90 0.23 4.65
N THR A 48 -1.79 0.79 5.12
CA THR A 48 -1.65 2.24 5.34
C THR A 48 -0.18 2.66 5.26
N ILE A 49 0.06 3.77 4.58
CA ILE A 49 1.36 4.44 4.48
C ILE A 49 1.43 5.75 5.29
N GLY A 50 0.37 6.11 6.03
CA GLY A 50 0.26 7.39 6.71
C GLY A 50 -0.58 7.33 8.01
N GLY A 51 -0.92 8.50 8.55
CA GLY A 51 -1.61 8.67 9.84
C GLY A 51 -3.13 8.88 9.75
N GLY A 52 -3.73 8.85 8.56
CA GLY A 52 -5.16 9.10 8.33
C GLY A 52 -5.43 10.40 7.56
N ALA A 53 -6.52 10.38 6.78
CA ALA A 53 -6.91 11.33 5.73
C ALA A 53 -6.38 11.06 4.30
N LEU A 54 -6.16 9.78 3.95
CA LEU A 54 -6.00 9.32 2.55
C LEU A 54 -7.24 8.55 2.13
#